data_AF-A0A7Z0MNM9-F1
#
_entry.id   AF-A0A7Z0MNM9-F1
#
_cell.length_a   1.000
_cell.length_b   1.000
_cell.length_c   1.000
_cell.angle_alpha   90.00
_cell.angle_beta   90.00
_cell.angle_gamma   90.00
#
_symmetry.space_group_name_H-M   'P 1'
#
loop_
_entity.id
_entity.type
_entity.pdbx_description
1 polymer ?
#
loop_
_entity_poly.entity_id
_entity_poly.type
_entity_poly.pdbx_seq_one_letter_code
_entity_poly.pdbx_strand_id
1 'polypeptide(L)'
;MTEEYFAAGRCLCGKISYTSSAPPRVMSQCHCDDCRKATGTGHASNAFFKQKDVHISGDPSSYESVADSGLLVTRYFCPVCGSPLFGKLDSLKNVLAVAVGSLDDSSWFKPRYRL
;
A
#
# COMPACT_ATOMS: atom_id res chain seq x y z
N MET A 1 -14.84 2.82 -22.31
CA MET A 1 -15.12 1.55 -21.61
C MET A 1 -14.40 1.61 -20.28
N THR A 2 -15.06 2.14 -19.25
CA THR A 2 -14.48 2.29 -17.91
C THR A 2 -14.53 0.92 -17.25
N GLU A 3 -13.39 0.24 -17.12
CA GLU A 3 -13.32 -0.92 -16.23
C GLU A 3 -13.73 -0.44 -14.83
N GLU A 4 -14.82 -0.99 -14.27
CA GLU A 4 -15.21 -0.73 -12.88
C GLU A 4 -14.21 -1.44 -11.97
N TYR A 5 -13.20 -0.72 -11.52
CA TYR A 5 -12.34 -1.13 -10.41
C TYR A 5 -13.00 -0.73 -9.08
N PHE A 6 -12.82 -1.56 -8.05
CA PHE A 6 -13.24 -1.23 -6.67
C PHE A 6 -12.46 -0.04 -6.11
N ALA A 7 -11.15 0.00 -6.38
CA ALA A 7 -10.27 1.07 -5.90
C ALA A 7 -9.24 1.43 -6.96
N ALA A 8 -8.82 2.70 -6.97
CA ALA A 8 -7.72 3.20 -7.75
C ALA A 8 -6.87 4.16 -6.92
N GLY A 9 -5.62 4.29 -7.31
CA GLY A 9 -4.69 5.22 -6.68
C GLY A 9 -3.50 5.52 -7.57
N ARG A 10 -2.74 6.53 -7.16
CA ARG A 10 -1.56 6.99 -7.88
C ARG A 10 -0.57 7.66 -6.95
N CYS A 11 0.67 7.75 -7.40
CA CYS A 11 1.66 8.60 -6.72
C CYS A 11 1.31 10.08 -6.92
N LEU A 12 1.94 10.95 -6.11
CA LEU A 12 1.71 12.39 -6.15
C LEU A 12 1.94 13.00 -7.55
N CYS A 13 2.95 12.53 -8.28
CA CYS A 13 3.25 13.03 -9.64
C CYS A 13 2.46 12.32 -10.75
N GLY A 14 1.64 11.32 -10.43
CA GLY A 14 0.81 10.57 -11.38
C GLY A 14 1.54 9.59 -12.30
N LYS A 15 2.88 9.49 -12.23
CA LYS A 15 3.67 8.57 -13.09
C LYS A 15 3.46 7.09 -12.79
N ILE A 16 3.00 6.77 -11.58
CA ILE A 16 2.64 5.41 -11.19
C ILE A 16 1.19 5.44 -10.75
N SER A 17 0.41 4.52 -11.30
CA SER A 17 -0.99 4.31 -10.93
C SER A 17 -1.25 2.83 -10.73
N TYR A 18 -2.32 2.53 -10.02
CA TYR A 18 -2.76 1.17 -9.82
C TYR A 18 -4.27 1.13 -9.63
N THR A 19 -4.86 -0.02 -9.97
CA THR A 19 -6.27 -0.31 -9.75
C THR A 19 -6.42 -1.64 -9.03
N SER A 20 -7.54 -1.83 -8.34
CA SER A 20 -7.94 -3.13 -7.84
C SER A 20 -9.38 -3.46 -8.19
N SER A 21 -9.62 -4.67 -8.70
CA SER A 21 -10.94 -5.16 -9.10
C SER A 21 -11.77 -5.71 -7.94
N ALA A 22 -11.20 -5.87 -6.75
CA ALA A 22 -11.87 -6.46 -5.59
C ALA A 22 -11.61 -5.67 -4.30
N PRO A 23 -12.52 -5.73 -3.31
CA PRO A 23 -12.30 -5.09 -2.02
C PRO A 23 -11.12 -5.70 -1.25
N PRO A 24 -10.46 -4.93 -0.36
CA PRO A 24 -9.37 -5.44 0.45
C PRO A 24 -9.90 -6.43 1.49
N ARG A 25 -9.03 -7.34 1.92
CA ARG A 25 -9.33 -8.37 2.92
C ARG A 25 -9.14 -7.86 4.35
N VAL A 26 -8.17 -6.99 4.54
CA VAL A 26 -7.79 -6.43 5.84
C VAL A 26 -7.51 -4.94 5.67
N MET A 27 -7.83 -4.17 6.70
CA MET A 27 -7.51 -2.75 6.82
C MET A 27 -6.90 -2.53 8.19
N SER A 28 -5.73 -1.92 8.26
CA SER A 28 -5.01 -1.70 9.52
C SER A 28 -4.37 -0.33 9.60
N GLN A 29 -4.15 0.11 10.85
CA GLN A 29 -3.26 1.20 11.20
C GLN A 29 -2.12 0.62 12.05
N CYS A 30 -0.89 0.69 11.57
CA CYS A 30 0.29 0.20 12.28
C CYS A 30 1.10 1.37 12.85
N HIS A 31 1.39 1.34 14.14
CA HIS A 31 2.04 2.42 14.89
C HIS A 31 3.49 2.10 15.27
N CYS A 32 4.05 0.97 14.79
CA CYS A 32 5.45 0.65 15.03
C CYS A 32 6.39 1.73 14.46
N ASP A 33 7.61 1.78 14.99
CA ASP A 33 8.57 2.83 14.62
C ASP A 33 8.91 2.79 13.14
N ASP A 34 8.99 1.60 12.55
CA ASP A 34 9.18 1.47 11.11
C ASP A 34 8.04 2.03 10.27
N CYS A 35 6.79 1.82 10.69
CA CYS A 35 5.63 2.36 9.98
C CYS A 35 5.54 3.88 10.13
N ARG A 36 5.91 4.40 11.31
CA ARG A 36 6.03 5.84 11.56
C ARG A 36 7.11 6.47 10.69
N LYS A 37 8.32 5.89 10.66
CA LYS A 37 9.45 6.36 9.85
C LYS A 37 9.17 6.26 8.35
N ALA A 38 8.57 5.16 7.90
CA ALA A 38 8.29 4.95 6.48
C ALA A 38 7.24 5.92 5.92
N THR A 39 6.31 6.40 6.76
CA THR A 39 5.26 7.34 6.33
C THR A 39 5.56 8.79 6.70
N GLY A 40 6.46 9.04 7.66
CA GLY A 40 6.64 10.36 8.27
C GLY A 40 5.45 10.81 9.12
N THR A 41 4.55 9.90 9.50
CA THR A 41 3.34 10.19 10.28
C THR A 41 3.25 9.35 11.55
N GLY A 42 2.18 9.51 12.33
CA GLY A 42 1.96 8.73 13.55
C GLY A 42 1.66 7.24 13.33
N HIS A 43 1.31 6.81 12.11
CA HIS A 43 1.03 5.42 11.76
C HIS A 43 0.99 5.20 10.25
N ALA A 44 1.16 3.95 9.80
CA ALA A 44 0.83 3.57 8.43
C ALA A 44 -0.59 3.03 8.34
N SER A 45 -1.44 3.66 7.52
CA SER A 45 -2.75 3.15 7.13
C SER A 45 -2.62 2.26 5.89
N ASN A 46 -2.92 0.97 6.02
CA ASN A 46 -2.75 -0.01 4.96
C ASN A 46 -4.06 -0.76 4.66
N ALA A 47 -4.36 -0.94 3.38
CA ALA A 47 -5.41 -1.82 2.89
C ALA A 47 -4.80 -3.02 2.14
N PHE A 48 -5.15 -4.23 2.53
CA PHE A 48 -4.51 -5.45 2.05
C PHE A 48 -5.35 -6.10 0.95
N PHE A 49 -4.85 -6.04 -0.27
CA PHE A 49 -5.49 -6.61 -1.45
C PHE A 49 -4.79 -7.90 -1.88
N LYS A 50 -5.52 -8.81 -2.54
CA LYS A 50 -4.87 -9.94 -3.20
C LYS A 50 -4.09 -9.39 -4.40
N GLN A 51 -2.83 -9.78 -4.53
CA GLN A 51 -1.95 -9.29 -5.60
C GLN A 51 -2.55 -9.53 -7.00
N LYS A 52 -3.24 -10.66 -7.20
CA LYS A 52 -3.89 -10.98 -8.48
C LYS A 52 -5.05 -10.05 -8.86
N ASP A 53 -5.61 -9.34 -7.88
CA ASP A 53 -6.73 -8.42 -8.07
C ASP A 53 -6.22 -6.98 -8.23
N VAL A 54 -4.89 -6.76 -8.27
CA VAL A 54 -4.26 -5.43 -8.40
C VAL A 54 -3.48 -5.35 -9.71
N HIS A 55 -3.75 -4.32 -10.50
CA HIS A 55 -3.00 -3.98 -11.69
C HIS A 55 -2.18 -2.71 -11.43
N ILE A 56 -0.91 -2.71 -11.81
CA ILE A 56 0.02 -1.58 -11.60
C ILE A 56 0.50 -1.10 -12.96
N SER A 57 0.50 0.20 -13.16
CA SER A 57 1.04 0.87 -14.33
C SER A 57 2.16 1.83 -13.92
N GLY A 58 3.30 1.75 -14.61
CA GLY A 58 4.55 2.44 -14.28
C GLY A 58 5.51 1.59 -13.45
N ASP A 59 6.70 2.15 -13.20
CA ASP A 59 7.82 1.42 -12.60
C ASP A 59 8.15 1.97 -11.19
N PRO A 60 7.60 1.36 -10.12
CA PRO A 60 7.98 1.71 -8.76
C PRO A 60 9.39 1.22 -8.42
N SER A 61 10.13 2.02 -7.65
CA SER A 61 11.32 1.54 -6.96
C SER A 61 10.92 0.85 -5.67
N SER A 62 11.82 0.01 -5.15
CA SER A 62 11.60 -0.72 -3.92
C SER A 62 12.75 -0.55 -2.93
N TYR A 63 12.42 -0.69 -1.65
CA TYR A 63 13.37 -0.79 -0.56
C TYR A 63 12.95 -1.93 0.36
N GLU A 64 13.87 -2.84 0.65
CA GLU A 64 13.63 -3.96 1.53
C GLU A 64 14.28 -3.71 2.88
N SER A 65 13.54 -4.02 3.95
CA SER A 65 14.07 -3.99 5.32
C SER A 65 13.47 -5.13 6.15
N VAL A 66 14.21 -5.54 7.17
CA VAL A 66 13.62 -6.31 8.27
C VAL A 66 12.84 -5.32 9.13
N ALA A 67 11.55 -5.55 9.32
CA ALA A 67 10.73 -4.70 10.17
C ALA A 67 11.00 -5.00 11.65
N ASP A 68 10.58 -4.10 12.55
CA ASP A 68 10.60 -4.30 14.01
C ASP A 68 10.00 -5.65 14.46
N SER A 69 9.07 -6.21 13.67
CA SER A 69 8.48 -7.53 13.91
C SER A 69 9.42 -8.71 13.58
N GLY A 70 10.63 -8.46 13.08
CA GLY A 70 11.56 -9.46 12.57
C GLY A 70 11.22 -10.01 11.18
N LEU A 71 10.20 -9.47 10.51
CA LEU A 71 9.75 -9.95 9.19
C LEU A 71 10.33 -9.08 8.07
N LEU A 72 10.66 -9.70 6.94
CA LEU A 72 11.05 -8.96 5.74
C LEU A 72 9.86 -8.22 5.14
N VAL A 73 10.06 -6.93 4.87
CA VAL A 73 9.09 -6.04 4.24
C VAL A 73 9.75 -5.34 3.06
N THR A 74 9.20 -5.58 1.86
CA THR A 74 9.56 -4.83 0.66
C THR A 74 8.55 -3.69 0.49
N ARG A 75 9.02 -2.44 0.53
CA ARG A 75 8.21 -1.23 0.33
C ARG A 75 8.42 -0.71 -1.09
N TYR A 76 7.34 -0.35 -1.78
CA TYR A 76 7.36 0.19 -3.12
C TYR A 76 6.91 1.65 -3.10
N PHE A 77 7.66 2.50 -3.80
CA PHE A 77 7.45 3.93 -3.83
C PHE A 77 7.77 4.51 -5.21
N CYS A 78 7.28 5.72 -5.46
CA CYS A 78 7.60 6.42 -6.69
C CYS A 78 9.03 6.99 -6.63
N PRO A 79 9.94 6.63 -7.55
CA PRO A 79 11.30 7.17 -7.54
C PRO A 79 11.37 8.66 -7.88
N VAL A 80 10.28 9.22 -8.43
CA VAL A 80 10.24 10.62 -8.87
C VAL A 80 9.75 11.56 -7.77
N CYS A 81 8.69 11.19 -7.04
CA CYS A 81 8.10 12.04 -6.00
C CYS A 81 8.18 11.47 -4.58
N GLY A 82 8.76 10.27 -4.40
CA GLY A 82 8.92 9.63 -3.10
C GLY A 82 7.64 9.06 -2.49
N SER A 83 6.47 9.18 -3.14
CA SER A 83 5.21 8.71 -2.56
C SER A 83 5.26 7.22 -2.27
N PRO A 84 4.94 6.77 -1.04
CA PRO A 84 4.76 5.36 -0.74
C PRO A 84 3.46 4.87 -1.41
N LEU A 85 3.50 3.67 -2.00
CA LEU A 85 2.39 3.14 -2.79
C LEU A 85 1.84 1.83 -2.22
N PHE A 86 2.71 0.85 -2.05
CA PHE A 86 2.33 -0.45 -1.51
C PHE A 86 3.53 -1.19 -0.94
N GLY A 87 3.28 -2.25 -0.18
CA GLY A 87 4.30 -3.13 0.36
C GLY A 87 3.95 -4.60 0.22
N LYS A 88 4.98 -5.44 0.27
CA LYS A 88 4.86 -6.90 0.42
C LYS A 88 5.50 -7.30 1.74
N LEU A 89 4.83 -8.16 2.47
CA LEU A 89 5.36 -8.80 3.68
C LEU A 89 5.62 -10.26 3.33
N ASP A 90 6.79 -10.78 3.67
CA ASP A 90 7.15 -12.16 3.34
C ASP A 90 6.21 -13.19 3.99
N SER A 91 5.67 -12.86 5.18
CA SER A 91 4.66 -13.67 5.87
C SER A 91 3.30 -13.72 5.16
N LEU A 92 2.99 -12.80 4.24
CA LEU A 92 1.71 -12.67 3.55
C LEU A 92 1.88 -12.83 2.04
N LYS A 93 2.02 -14.08 1.60
CA LYS A 93 2.15 -14.43 0.18
C LYS A 93 0.95 -13.96 -0.64
N ASN A 94 1.21 -13.43 -1.84
CA ASN A 94 0.20 -12.97 -2.80
C ASN A 94 -0.72 -11.85 -2.27
N VAL A 95 -0.23 -11.02 -1.36
CA VAL A 95 -0.95 -9.86 -0.82
C VAL A 95 -0.12 -8.60 -1.05
N LEU A 96 -0.79 -7.52 -1.44
CA LEU A 96 -0.24 -6.17 -1.48
C LEU A 96 -0.87 -5.34 -0.37
N ALA A 97 -0.05 -4.77 0.50
CA ALA A 97 -0.46 -3.78 1.48
C ALA A 97 -0.40 -2.40 0.82
N VAL A 98 -1.52 -1.91 0.30
CA VAL A 98 -1.63 -0.60 -0.35
C VAL A 98 -1.64 0.50 0.71
N ALA A 99 -0.80 1.51 0.52
CA ALA A 99 -0.77 2.71 1.35
C ALA A 99 -2.03 3.54 1.06
N VAL A 100 -2.91 3.65 2.05
CA VAL A 100 -4.25 4.26 1.88
C VAL A 100 -4.16 5.72 1.43
N GLY A 101 -3.12 6.44 1.87
CA GLY A 101 -2.89 7.83 1.46
C GLY A 101 -2.55 8.03 -0.02
N SER A 102 -2.33 6.95 -0.78
CA SER A 102 -2.11 7.02 -2.24
C SER A 102 -3.36 6.65 -3.07
N LEU A 103 -4.48 6.33 -2.42
CA LEU A 103 -5.76 6.07 -3.08
C LEU A 103 -6.45 7.38 -3.48
N ASP A 104 -7.10 7.37 -4.64
CA ASP A 104 -7.88 8.52 -5.12
C ASP A 104 -9.19 8.69 -4.32
N ASP A 105 -9.79 7.58 -3.86
CA ASP A 105 -10.88 7.56 -2.88
C ASP A 105 -10.61 6.49 -1.80
N SER A 106 -10.66 6.92 -0.54
CA SER A 106 -10.47 6.08 0.64
C SER A 106 -11.66 6.15 1.62
N SER A 107 -12.81 6.66 1.20
CA SER A 107 -14.03 6.78 2.03
C SER A 107 -14.52 5.44 2.62
N TRP A 108 -14.19 4.33 1.96
CA TRP A 108 -14.50 2.97 2.39
C TRP A 108 -13.52 2.41 3.43
N PHE A 109 -12.39 3.09 3.69
CA PHE A 109 -11.37 2.63 4.61
C PHE A 109 -11.86 2.71 6.06
N LYS A 110 -11.99 1.55 6.71
CA LYS A 110 -12.44 1.39 8.09
C LYS A 110 -11.52 0.41 8.80
N PRO A 111 -10.38 0.86 9.37
CA PRO A 111 -9.40 -0.03 9.97
C PRO A 111 -10.00 -0.68 11.22
N ARG A 112 -9.96 -2.01 11.27
CA ARG A 112 -10.37 -2.79 12.45
C ARG A 112 -9.20 -3.10 13.37
N TYR A 113 -7.98 -3.08 12.84
CA TYR A 113 -6.76 -3.40 13.56
C TYR A 113 -5.94 -2.15 13.78
N ARG A 114 -5.64 -1.85 15.05
CA ARG A 114 -4.60 -0.90 15.44
C ARG A 114 -3.48 -1.72 16.06
N LEU A 115 -2.36 -1.76 15.35
CA LEU A 115 -1.16 -2.52 15.68
C LEU A 115 -0.07 -1.58 16.14
#